data_AF-A0A2M9R5Y1-F1
#
_entry.id   AF-A0A2M9R5Y1-F1
#
_cell.length_a   1.000
_cell.length_b   1.000
_cell.length_c   1.000
_cell.angle_alpha   90.00
_cell.angle_beta   90.00
_cell.angle_gamma   90.00
#
_symmetry.space_group_name_H-M   'P 1'
#
loop_
_entity.id
_entity.type
_entity.pdbx_description
1 polymer ?
#
loop_
_entity_poly.entity_id
_entity_poly.type
_entity_poly.pdbx_seq_one_letter_code
_entity_poly.pdbx_strand_id
1 'polypeptide(L)'
;MRKITEVEINQLFDFTKKHYVEHYDVQVELVDHLANAIEQQWNENPTISFEDALEKEFKKFGVFGFTGLVEQKQNELHKYYNKKMWKEIVQFVSIPKIILTICLYFILYNFLKSFQPWSDIVLYVLLLISFIYMLVDGFRFIYQMKKQQKQTQKSWLIQSVASQVYSMPTIGFVPVYIQFFLDTDSGVMSLAYLHFLTAFCLFHFIGFYILIFKLKPALKSEISRTENKYQFV
;
A
#
# COMPACT_ATOMS: atom_id res chain seq x y z
N MET A 1 16.36 27.25 -26.73
CA MET A 1 17.05 26.50 -25.66
C MET A 1 17.00 25.03 -26.02
N ARG A 2 18.12 24.31 -25.89
CA ARG A 2 18.18 22.86 -26.12
C ARG A 2 17.30 22.18 -25.07
N LYS A 3 16.56 21.15 -25.48
CA LYS A 3 15.69 20.33 -24.64
C LYS A 3 16.14 18.89 -24.69
N ILE A 4 15.93 18.18 -23.59
CA ILE A 4 16.22 16.75 -23.48
C ILE A 4 15.37 15.98 -24.50
N THR A 5 16.01 15.11 -25.26
CA THR A 5 15.38 14.22 -26.25
C THR A 5 14.95 12.89 -25.62
N GLU A 6 14.04 12.16 -26.26
CA GLU A 6 13.61 10.82 -25.77
C GLU A 6 14.79 9.84 -25.61
N VAL A 7 15.82 9.94 -26.46
CA VAL A 7 17.02 9.11 -26.35
C VAL A 7 17.80 9.45 -25.08
N GLU A 8 17.98 10.73 -24.79
CA GLU A 8 18.64 11.21 -23.57
C GLU A 8 17.82 10.86 -22.31
N ILE A 9 16.49 10.90 -22.38
CA ILE A 9 15.61 10.43 -21.28
C ILE A 9 15.88 8.96 -20.97
N ASN A 10 15.92 8.10 -21.99
CA ASN A 10 16.22 6.68 -21.81
C ASN A 10 17.62 6.46 -21.21
N GLN A 11 18.61 7.27 -21.62
CA GLN A 11 19.93 7.26 -21.01
C GLN A 11 19.90 7.66 -19.52
N LEU A 12 19.06 8.64 -19.14
CA LEU A 12 18.87 9.01 -17.73
C LEU A 12 18.20 7.87 -16.93
N PHE A 13 17.22 7.16 -17.49
CA PHE A 13 16.66 5.96 -16.85
C PHE A 13 17.70 4.87 -16.64
N ASP A 14 18.50 4.56 -17.67
CA ASP A 14 19.59 3.59 -17.56
C ASP A 14 20.65 4.03 -16.54
N PHE A 15 20.95 5.32 -16.48
CA PHE A 15 21.85 5.90 -15.50
C PHE A 15 21.33 5.71 -14.08
N THR A 16 20.08 6.12 -13.78
CA THR A 16 19.49 5.93 -12.44
C THR A 16 19.43 4.45 -12.03
N LYS A 17 19.13 3.54 -12.97
CA LYS A 17 19.13 2.10 -12.72
C LYS A 17 20.53 1.56 -12.39
N LYS A 18 21.58 2.01 -13.11
CA LYS A 18 22.98 1.68 -12.81
C LYS A 18 23.43 2.19 -11.45
N HIS A 19 22.82 3.27 -10.98
CA HIS A 19 23.04 3.84 -9.65
C HIS A 19 22.04 3.33 -8.58
N TYR A 20 21.51 2.11 -8.76
CA TYR A 20 20.72 1.37 -7.77
C TYR A 20 19.41 2.02 -7.35
N VAL A 21 18.81 2.86 -8.20
CA VAL A 21 17.45 3.35 -7.98
C VAL A 21 16.45 2.24 -8.36
N GLU A 22 15.92 1.52 -7.38
CA GLU A 22 15.09 0.33 -7.63
C GLU A 22 13.68 0.65 -8.17
N HIS A 23 12.99 1.60 -7.54
CA HIS A 23 11.59 1.87 -7.82
C HIS A 23 11.43 2.83 -9.01
N TYR A 24 10.62 2.44 -9.99
CA TYR A 24 10.44 3.18 -11.22
C TYR A 24 9.74 4.54 -11.01
N ASP A 25 8.78 4.62 -10.07
CA ASP A 25 8.19 5.92 -9.69
C ASP A 25 9.20 6.86 -9.03
N VAL A 26 10.23 6.33 -8.37
CA VAL A 26 11.36 7.13 -7.87
C VAL A 26 12.32 7.48 -9.02
N GLN A 27 12.62 6.54 -9.93
CA GLN A 27 13.44 6.81 -11.11
C GLN A 27 12.90 7.97 -11.92
N VAL A 28 11.59 8.03 -12.16
CA VAL A 28 11.02 9.12 -12.98
C VAL A 28 11.22 10.48 -12.32
N GLU A 29 11.03 10.59 -11.00
CA GLU A 29 11.29 11.84 -10.27
C GLU A 29 12.78 12.23 -10.31
N LEU A 30 13.68 11.26 -10.30
CA LEU A 30 15.12 11.50 -10.49
C LEU A 30 15.46 11.91 -11.93
N VAL A 31 14.86 11.25 -12.93
CA VAL A 31 15.06 11.58 -14.34
C VAL A 31 14.57 12.99 -14.64
N ASP A 32 13.41 13.40 -14.10
CA ASP A 32 12.91 14.77 -14.22
C ASP A 32 13.86 15.78 -13.56
N HIS A 33 14.38 15.47 -12.36
CA HIS A 33 15.40 16.30 -11.71
C HIS A 33 16.66 16.45 -12.58
N LEU A 34 17.20 15.35 -13.09
CA LEU A 34 18.41 15.35 -13.92
C LEU A 34 18.19 16.07 -15.25
N ALA A 35 17.06 15.84 -15.92
CA ALA A 35 16.71 16.49 -17.16
C ALA A 35 16.63 18.01 -17.00
N ASN A 36 15.89 18.48 -15.99
CA ASN A 36 15.76 19.91 -15.70
C ASN A 36 17.11 20.55 -15.37
N ALA A 37 17.97 19.85 -14.61
CA ALA A 37 19.29 20.36 -14.27
C ALA A 37 20.24 20.42 -15.48
N ILE A 38 20.21 19.44 -16.38
CA ILE A 38 21.00 19.44 -17.62
C ILE A 38 20.54 20.57 -18.55
N GLU A 39 19.23 20.77 -18.70
CA GLU A 39 18.70 21.88 -19.50
C GLU A 39 19.10 23.25 -18.94
N GLN A 40 19.13 23.40 -17.61
CA GLN A 40 19.65 24.60 -16.97
C GLN A 40 21.15 24.79 -17.28
N GLN A 41 21.95 23.72 -17.22
CA GLN A 41 23.36 23.79 -17.58
C GLN A 41 23.57 24.19 -19.04
N TRP A 42 22.72 23.75 -19.98
CA TRP A 42 22.78 24.20 -21.38
C TRP A 42 22.41 25.67 -21.56
N ASN A 43 21.58 26.24 -20.69
CA ASN A 43 21.28 27.67 -20.71
C ASN A 43 22.49 28.50 -20.26
N GLU A 44 23.27 28.00 -19.31
CA GLU A 44 24.49 28.65 -18.81
C GLU A 44 25.70 28.42 -19.73
N ASN A 45 25.82 27.22 -20.31
CA ASN A 45 26.89 26.84 -21.24
C ASN A 45 26.32 25.98 -22.39
N PRO A 46 25.96 26.59 -23.53
CA PRO A 46 25.34 25.86 -24.64
C PRO A 46 26.21 24.78 -25.31
N THR A 47 27.52 24.78 -25.07
CA THR A 47 28.45 23.85 -25.74
C THR A 47 28.78 22.60 -24.92
N ILE A 48 28.31 22.48 -23.68
CA ILE A 48 28.53 21.28 -22.86
C ILE A 48 27.79 20.08 -23.46
N SER A 49 28.47 18.93 -23.51
CA SER A 49 27.85 17.68 -23.96
C SER A 49 26.80 17.19 -22.95
N PHE A 50 25.93 16.27 -23.37
CA PHE A 50 24.94 15.68 -22.47
C PHE A 50 25.64 14.88 -21.36
N GLU A 51 26.64 14.09 -21.73
CA GLU A 51 27.41 13.23 -20.84
C GLU A 51 28.16 14.05 -19.78
N ASP A 52 28.82 15.13 -20.19
CA ASP A 52 29.53 16.01 -19.26
C ASP A 52 28.57 16.73 -18.32
N ALA A 53 27.40 17.17 -18.82
CA ALA A 53 26.38 17.82 -18.00
C ALA A 53 25.77 16.86 -16.98
N LEU A 54 25.50 15.61 -17.38
CA LEU A 54 25.01 14.55 -16.51
C LEU A 54 26.05 14.20 -15.44
N GLU A 55 27.31 14.00 -15.80
CA GLU A 55 28.37 13.68 -14.85
C GLU A 55 28.60 14.84 -13.87
N LYS A 56 28.57 16.08 -14.36
CA LYS A 56 28.68 17.28 -13.53
C LYS A 56 27.52 17.39 -12.54
N GLU A 57 26.29 17.08 -12.97
CA GLU A 57 25.14 17.05 -12.07
C GLU A 57 25.27 15.93 -11.04
N PHE A 58 25.63 14.73 -11.48
CA PHE A 58 25.79 13.57 -10.61
C PHE A 58 26.85 13.80 -9.52
N LYS A 59 27.96 14.47 -9.85
CA LYS A 59 29.01 14.80 -8.88
C LYS A 59 28.52 15.67 -7.71
N LYS A 60 27.45 16.45 -7.88
CA LYS A 60 26.87 17.25 -6.78
C LYS A 60 26.30 16.40 -5.65
N PHE A 61 25.97 15.14 -5.92
CA PHE A 61 25.48 14.20 -4.92
C PHE A 61 26.59 13.56 -4.06
N GLY A 62 27.87 13.79 -4.41
CA GLY A 62 29.01 13.34 -3.62
C GLY A 62 29.18 11.81 -3.58
N VAL A 63 29.94 11.34 -2.58
CA VAL A 63 30.37 9.92 -2.48
C VAL A 63 29.18 8.96 -2.31
N PHE A 64 28.09 9.42 -1.71
CA PHE A 64 26.88 8.62 -1.50
C PHE A 64 25.97 8.56 -2.72
N GLY A 65 26.27 9.30 -3.79
CA GLY A 65 25.44 9.34 -5.00
C GLY A 65 23.97 9.61 -4.66
N PHE A 66 23.05 8.87 -5.27
CA PHE A 66 21.62 9.12 -5.12
C PHE A 66 21.01 8.68 -3.79
N THR A 67 21.74 8.05 -2.86
CA THR A 67 21.15 7.45 -1.65
C THR A 67 20.25 8.42 -0.88
N GLY A 68 20.73 9.63 -0.56
CA GLY A 68 19.95 10.61 0.20
C GLY A 68 18.71 11.11 -0.56
N LEU A 69 18.83 11.36 -1.86
CA LEU A 69 17.70 11.80 -2.69
C LEU A 69 16.66 10.69 -2.87
N VAL A 70 17.12 9.45 -3.09
CA VAL A 70 16.24 8.27 -3.22
C VAL A 70 15.46 8.04 -1.95
N GLU A 71 16.12 8.07 -0.79
CA GLU A 71 15.44 7.91 0.51
C GLU A 71 14.40 9.01 0.74
N GLN A 72 14.76 10.27 0.46
CA GLN A 72 13.83 11.39 0.54
C GLN A 72 12.59 11.17 -0.35
N LYS A 73 12.80 10.82 -1.63
CA LYS A 73 11.71 10.62 -2.60
C LYS A 73 10.85 9.40 -2.27
N GLN A 74 11.46 8.31 -1.82
CA GLN A 74 10.73 7.14 -1.32
C GLN A 74 9.85 7.53 -0.13
N ASN A 75 10.38 8.27 0.84
CA ASN A 75 9.63 8.72 2.01
C ASN A 75 8.47 9.67 1.63
N GLU A 76 8.68 10.59 0.70
CA GLU A 76 7.65 11.49 0.17
C GLU A 76 6.51 10.69 -0.50
N LEU A 77 6.84 9.77 -1.41
CA LEU A 77 5.87 8.93 -2.12
C LEU A 77 5.14 7.98 -1.16
N HIS A 78 5.85 7.37 -0.21
CA HIS A 78 5.23 6.54 0.84
C HIS A 78 4.20 7.33 1.65
N LYS A 79 4.55 8.52 2.12
CA LYS A 79 3.62 9.40 2.86
C LYS A 79 2.43 9.76 1.99
N TYR A 80 2.64 10.07 0.71
CA TYR A 80 1.57 10.37 -0.23
C TYR A 80 0.58 9.19 -0.38
N TYR A 81 1.07 7.98 -0.67
CA TYR A 81 0.24 6.80 -0.85
C TYR A 81 -0.49 6.40 0.44
N ASN A 82 0.20 6.40 1.58
CA ASN A 82 -0.40 6.09 2.89
C ASN A 82 -1.48 7.12 3.26
N LYS A 83 -1.23 8.41 3.04
CA LYS A 83 -2.23 9.47 3.24
C LYS A 83 -3.46 9.25 2.37
N LYS A 84 -3.27 8.80 1.12
CA LYS A 84 -4.39 8.47 0.21
C LYS A 84 -5.20 7.28 0.73
N MET A 85 -4.54 6.20 1.16
CA MET A 85 -5.23 5.04 1.75
C MET A 85 -5.97 5.40 3.04
N TRP A 86 -5.33 6.19 3.91
CA TRP A 86 -5.95 6.68 5.14
C TRP A 86 -7.19 7.53 4.87
N LYS A 87 -7.14 8.38 3.83
CA LYS A 87 -8.29 9.19 3.41
C LYS A 87 -9.50 8.32 3.04
N GLU A 88 -9.29 7.21 2.33
CA GLU A 88 -10.38 6.28 1.99
C GLU A 88 -11.03 5.66 3.24
N ILE A 89 -10.22 5.33 4.26
CA ILE A 89 -10.70 4.79 5.54
C ILE A 89 -11.52 5.85 6.28
N VAL A 90 -10.99 7.06 6.45
CA VAL A 90 -11.67 8.13 7.18
C VAL A 90 -12.94 8.58 6.46
N GLN A 91 -12.93 8.66 5.12
CA GLN A 91 -14.12 8.98 4.33
C GLN A 91 -15.20 7.90 4.41
N PHE A 92 -14.83 6.67 4.72
CA PHE A 92 -15.82 5.63 4.97
C PHE A 92 -16.59 5.89 6.27
N VAL A 93 -15.96 6.46 7.30
CA VAL A 93 -16.58 6.74 8.59
C VAL A 93 -17.45 8.00 8.50
N SER A 94 -18.77 7.82 8.57
CA SER A 94 -19.75 8.92 8.61
C SER A 94 -20.70 8.75 9.79
N ILE A 95 -21.32 9.84 10.27
CA ILE A 95 -22.25 9.81 11.41
C ILE A 95 -23.36 8.75 11.22
N PRO A 96 -24.06 8.67 10.06
CA PRO A 96 -25.08 7.63 9.86
C PRO A 96 -24.53 6.21 9.97
N LYS A 97 -23.30 5.98 9.49
CA LYS A 97 -22.65 4.67 9.56
C LYS A 97 -22.20 4.33 10.98
N ILE A 98 -21.75 5.31 11.76
CA ILE A 98 -21.43 5.09 13.18
C ILE A 98 -22.68 4.66 13.96
N ILE A 99 -23.81 5.35 13.75
CA ILE A 99 -25.08 4.97 14.36
C ILE A 99 -25.48 3.55 13.93
N LEU A 100 -25.38 3.24 12.63
CA LEU A 100 -25.64 1.90 12.11
C LEU A 100 -24.70 0.85 12.73
N THR A 101 -23.42 1.14 12.89
CA THR A 101 -22.44 0.25 13.54
C THR A 101 -22.81 -0.02 14.99
N ILE A 102 -23.25 1.01 15.74
CA ILE A 102 -23.72 0.85 17.12
C ILE A 102 -25.00 -0.01 17.16
N CYS A 103 -25.95 0.22 16.26
CA CYS A 103 -27.16 -0.63 16.16
C CYS A 103 -26.80 -2.08 15.82
N LEU A 104 -25.91 -2.31 14.85
CA LEU A 104 -25.43 -3.64 14.46
C LEU A 104 -24.70 -4.33 15.60
N TYR A 105 -23.93 -3.60 16.40
CA TYR A 105 -23.30 -4.12 17.61
C TYR A 105 -24.33 -4.69 18.58
N PHE A 106 -25.38 -3.92 18.92
CA PHE A 106 -26.41 -4.40 19.84
C PHE A 106 -27.20 -5.59 19.28
N ILE A 107 -27.52 -5.58 17.98
CA ILE A 107 -28.19 -6.70 17.32
C ILE A 107 -27.31 -7.95 17.40
N LEU A 108 -26.05 -7.84 17.00
CA LEU A 108 -25.10 -8.96 17.00
C LEU A 108 -24.87 -9.48 18.42
N TYR A 109 -24.67 -8.61 19.40
CA TYR A 109 -24.49 -8.98 20.81
C TYR A 109 -25.69 -9.77 21.35
N ASN A 110 -26.91 -9.25 21.17
CA ASN A 110 -28.12 -9.92 21.66
C ASN A 110 -28.37 -11.24 20.92
N PHE A 111 -28.06 -11.30 19.63
CA PHE A 111 -28.08 -12.53 18.85
C PHE A 111 -27.10 -13.55 19.44
N LEU A 112 -25.81 -13.21 19.58
CA LEU A 112 -24.82 -14.11 20.14
C LEU A 112 -25.19 -14.60 21.55
N LYS A 113 -25.68 -13.71 22.41
CA LYS A 113 -26.14 -14.07 23.76
C LYS A 113 -27.29 -15.10 23.75
N SER A 114 -28.24 -14.95 22.82
CA SER A 114 -29.44 -15.80 22.75
C SER A 114 -29.15 -17.22 22.22
N PHE A 115 -28.07 -17.39 21.47
CA PHE A 115 -27.67 -18.65 20.83
C PHE A 115 -26.54 -19.40 21.57
N GLN A 116 -26.19 -18.97 22.79
CA GLN A 116 -25.26 -19.71 23.65
C GLN A 116 -25.81 -21.10 23.99
N PRO A 117 -24.96 -22.16 24.05
CA PRO A 117 -23.50 -22.09 24.01
C PRO A 117 -22.89 -22.21 22.60
N TRP A 118 -23.67 -22.30 21.51
CA TRP A 118 -23.13 -22.61 20.16
C TRP A 118 -22.68 -21.39 19.34
N SER A 119 -23.08 -20.19 19.78
CA SER A 119 -22.87 -18.94 19.02
C SER A 119 -21.41 -18.60 18.76
N ASP A 120 -20.51 -19.02 19.64
CA ASP A 120 -19.07 -18.80 19.57
C ASP A 120 -18.43 -19.65 18.46
N ILE A 121 -18.70 -20.96 18.44
CA ILE A 121 -18.20 -21.89 17.43
C ILE A 121 -18.61 -21.40 16.04
N VAL A 122 -19.88 -21.03 15.86
CA VAL A 122 -20.39 -20.48 14.60
C VAL A 122 -19.61 -19.22 14.20
N LEU A 123 -19.40 -18.31 15.14
CA LEU A 123 -18.72 -17.04 14.89
C LEU A 123 -17.23 -17.24 14.57
N TYR A 124 -16.57 -18.15 15.26
CA TYR A 124 -15.18 -18.51 14.98
C TYR A 124 -14.99 -19.16 13.62
N VAL A 125 -15.91 -20.05 13.23
CA VAL A 125 -15.90 -20.63 11.88
C VAL A 125 -16.08 -19.54 10.83
N LEU A 126 -17.01 -18.60 11.03
CA LEU A 126 -17.20 -17.46 10.11
C LEU A 126 -15.96 -16.55 10.05
N LEU A 127 -15.37 -16.23 11.20
CA LEU A 127 -14.13 -15.47 11.31
C LEU A 127 -12.97 -16.18 10.60
N LEU A 128 -12.83 -17.50 10.78
CA LEU A 128 -11.80 -18.31 10.13
C LEU A 128 -11.97 -18.35 8.61
N ILE A 129 -13.20 -18.58 8.12
CA ILE A 129 -13.50 -18.56 6.67
C ILE A 129 -13.16 -17.20 6.08
N SER A 130 -13.57 -16.12 6.72
CA SER A 130 -13.28 -14.75 6.25
C SER A 130 -11.78 -14.43 6.30
N PHE A 131 -11.05 -14.93 7.30
CA PHE A 131 -9.60 -14.80 7.41
C PHE A 131 -8.88 -15.53 6.27
N ILE A 132 -9.23 -16.80 6.02
CA ILE A 132 -8.69 -17.59 4.91
C ILE A 132 -8.97 -16.91 3.58
N TYR A 133 -10.19 -16.40 3.38
CA TYR A 133 -10.53 -15.64 2.18
C TYR A 133 -9.62 -14.41 2.02
N MET A 134 -9.42 -13.62 3.08
CA MET A 134 -8.58 -12.42 3.05
C MET A 134 -7.11 -12.75 2.74
N LEU A 135 -6.59 -13.84 3.32
CA LEU A 135 -5.26 -14.35 2.98
C LEU A 135 -5.17 -14.71 1.49
N VAL A 136 -6.10 -15.53 0.98
CA VAL A 136 -6.10 -15.95 -0.42
C VAL A 136 -6.24 -14.76 -1.36
N ASP A 137 -7.12 -13.80 -1.07
CA ASP A 137 -7.28 -12.58 -1.88
C ASP A 137 -6.01 -11.73 -1.86
N GLY A 138 -5.40 -11.52 -0.69
CA GLY A 138 -4.15 -10.79 -0.55
C GLY A 138 -2.99 -11.44 -1.29
N PHE A 139 -2.82 -12.77 -1.16
CA PHE A 139 -1.83 -13.53 -1.93
C PHE A 139 -2.07 -13.43 -3.43
N ARG A 140 -3.32 -13.56 -3.90
CA ARG A 140 -3.66 -13.40 -5.33
C ARG A 140 -3.34 -12.00 -5.82
N PHE A 141 -3.64 -10.97 -5.04
CA PHE A 141 -3.36 -9.58 -5.40
C PHE A 141 -1.86 -9.31 -5.49
N ILE A 142 -1.08 -9.68 -4.48
CA ILE A 142 0.38 -9.53 -4.47
C ILE A 142 1.02 -10.35 -5.59
N TYR A 143 0.56 -11.57 -5.83
CA TYR A 143 1.07 -12.42 -6.92
C TYR A 143 0.84 -11.77 -8.29
N GLN A 144 -0.35 -11.23 -8.55
CA GLN A 144 -0.65 -10.52 -9.80
C GLN A 144 0.29 -9.32 -9.99
N MET A 145 0.55 -8.55 -8.93
CA MET A 145 1.45 -7.40 -8.98
C MET A 145 2.90 -7.82 -9.26
N LYS A 146 3.40 -8.87 -8.58
CA LYS A 146 4.75 -9.42 -8.84
C LYS A 146 4.87 -10.00 -10.26
N LYS A 147 3.80 -10.57 -10.80
CA LYS A 147 3.78 -11.03 -12.20
C LYS A 147 3.89 -9.86 -13.18
N GLN A 148 3.16 -8.77 -12.95
CA GLN A 148 3.27 -7.55 -13.76
C GLN A 148 4.66 -6.92 -13.66
N GLN A 149 5.26 -6.89 -12.47
CA GLN A 149 6.65 -6.44 -12.28
C GLN A 149 7.64 -7.24 -13.11
N LYS A 150 7.52 -8.57 -13.15
CA LYS A 150 8.40 -9.43 -13.97
C LYS A 150 8.24 -9.17 -15.47
N GLN A 151 7.01 -8.90 -15.92
CA GLN A 151 6.72 -8.63 -17.32
C GLN A 151 7.22 -7.26 -17.77
N THR A 152 7.08 -6.24 -16.93
CA THR A 152 7.45 -4.84 -17.23
C THR A 152 8.89 -4.51 -16.86
N GLN A 153 9.54 -5.33 -16.03
CA GLN A 153 10.80 -5.03 -15.34
C GLN A 153 10.76 -3.74 -14.47
N LYS A 154 9.56 -3.28 -14.09
CA LYS A 154 9.35 -2.07 -13.29
C LYS A 154 8.85 -2.45 -11.90
N SER A 155 9.63 -2.13 -10.86
CA SER A 155 9.23 -2.19 -9.45
C SER A 155 8.56 -0.86 -9.08
N TRP A 156 7.39 -0.86 -8.46
CA TRP A 156 6.72 0.39 -8.07
C TRP A 156 6.61 0.49 -6.56
N LEU A 157 6.87 1.66 -5.98
CA LEU A 157 6.78 1.84 -4.53
C LEU A 157 5.36 1.63 -3.98
N ILE A 158 4.33 1.96 -4.76
CA ILE A 158 2.92 1.68 -4.37
C ILE A 158 2.68 0.18 -4.06
N GLN A 159 3.50 -0.73 -4.57
CA GLN A 159 3.40 -2.16 -4.30
C GLN A 159 3.77 -2.52 -2.86
N SER A 160 4.71 -1.81 -2.25
CA SER A 160 5.07 -2.01 -0.85
C SER A 160 3.95 -1.51 0.06
N VAL A 161 3.30 -0.39 -0.28
CA VAL A 161 2.10 0.12 0.39
C VAL A 161 0.92 -0.85 0.26
N ALA A 162 0.67 -1.37 -0.95
CA ALA A 162 -0.33 -2.41 -1.17
C ALA A 162 -0.08 -3.65 -0.29
N SER A 163 1.16 -4.11 -0.21
CA SER A 163 1.53 -5.24 0.64
C SER A 163 1.28 -4.94 2.13
N GLN A 164 1.57 -3.72 2.60
CA GLN A 164 1.28 -3.28 3.97
C GLN A 164 -0.23 -3.25 4.27
N VAL A 165 -1.04 -2.74 3.33
CA VAL A 165 -2.51 -2.70 3.47
C VAL A 165 -3.09 -4.11 3.61
N TYR A 166 -2.57 -5.08 2.88
CA TYR A 166 -3.02 -6.48 2.96
C TYR A 166 -2.43 -7.26 4.15
N SER A 167 -1.29 -6.84 4.71
CA SER A 167 -0.69 -7.48 5.89
C SER A 167 -1.23 -6.95 7.21
N MET A 168 -1.72 -5.71 7.25
CA MET A 168 -2.18 -5.06 8.50
C MET A 168 -3.34 -5.82 9.18
N PRO A 169 -4.41 -6.25 8.47
CA PRO A 169 -5.47 -7.03 9.09
C PRO A 169 -5.06 -8.46 9.45
N THR A 170 -4.11 -9.03 8.72
CA THR A 170 -3.70 -10.44 8.94
C THR A 170 -2.81 -10.57 10.16
N ILE A 171 -1.84 -9.68 10.35
CA ILE A 171 -0.92 -9.71 11.51
C ILE A 171 -1.66 -9.35 12.80
N GLY A 172 -2.49 -8.30 12.77
CA GLY A 172 -3.17 -7.80 13.98
C GLY A 172 -4.20 -8.77 14.57
N PHE A 173 -4.77 -9.66 13.76
CA PHE A 173 -5.87 -10.54 14.16
C PHE A 173 -5.45 -11.97 14.50
N VAL A 174 -4.23 -12.39 14.11
CA VAL A 174 -3.65 -13.71 14.44
C VAL A 174 -3.77 -14.10 15.92
N PRO A 175 -3.48 -13.22 16.91
CA PRO A 175 -3.60 -13.59 18.32
C PRO A 175 -5.03 -14.00 18.72
N VAL A 176 -6.06 -13.39 18.12
CA VAL A 176 -7.47 -13.70 18.42
C VAL A 176 -7.86 -15.06 17.82
N TYR A 177 -7.37 -15.39 16.62
CA TYR A 177 -7.57 -16.72 16.04
C TYR A 177 -6.84 -17.81 16.84
N ILE A 178 -5.64 -17.51 17.37
CA ILE A 178 -4.89 -18.47 18.19
C ILE A 178 -5.60 -18.71 19.53
N GLN A 179 -6.11 -17.65 20.19
CA GLN A 179 -6.85 -17.78 21.44
C GLN A 179 -8.02 -18.76 21.29
N PHE A 180 -8.76 -18.71 20.19
CA PHE A 180 -9.83 -19.67 19.90
C PHE A 180 -9.37 -21.14 19.93
N PHE A 181 -8.20 -21.45 19.36
CA PHE A 181 -7.69 -22.82 19.34
C PHE A 181 -7.19 -23.29 20.71
N LEU A 182 -6.79 -22.37 21.58
CA LEU A 182 -6.27 -22.66 22.91
C LEU A 182 -7.38 -22.75 23.96
N ASP A 183 -8.50 -22.06 23.77
CA ASP A 183 -9.64 -22.02 24.68
C ASP A 183 -10.66 -23.11 24.29
N THR A 184 -10.39 -24.36 24.71
CA THR A 184 -11.22 -25.54 24.40
C THR A 184 -12.26 -25.87 25.47
N ASP A 185 -12.39 -25.06 26.53
CA ASP A 185 -13.32 -25.34 27.63
C ASP A 185 -14.72 -24.77 27.32
N SER A 186 -15.65 -25.66 26.98
CA SER A 186 -17.01 -25.41 26.45
C SER A 186 -18.02 -24.73 27.40
N GLY A 187 -17.54 -23.98 28.40
CA GLY A 187 -18.37 -23.26 29.36
C GLY A 187 -19.08 -22.05 28.75
N VAL A 188 -20.06 -21.50 29.48
CA VAL A 188 -20.69 -20.22 29.13
C VAL A 188 -19.62 -19.13 29.19
N MET A 189 -19.42 -18.47 28.05
CA MET A 189 -18.51 -17.35 27.91
C MET A 189 -18.79 -16.25 28.93
N SER A 190 -17.74 -15.72 29.57
CA SER A 190 -17.87 -14.55 30.43
C SER A 190 -18.49 -13.37 29.67
N LEU A 191 -19.30 -12.57 30.35
CA LEU A 191 -19.94 -11.39 29.76
C LEU A 191 -18.93 -10.45 29.09
N ALA A 192 -17.76 -10.27 29.70
CA ALA A 192 -16.69 -9.43 29.17
C ALA A 192 -16.13 -9.98 27.84
N TYR A 193 -15.91 -11.30 27.76
CA TYR A 193 -15.41 -11.94 26.56
C TYR A 193 -16.45 -11.88 25.42
N LEU A 194 -17.74 -12.00 25.72
CA LEU A 194 -18.81 -11.83 24.73
C LEU A 194 -18.83 -10.42 24.13
N HIS A 195 -18.67 -9.39 24.96
CA HIS A 195 -18.56 -8.02 24.47
C HIS A 195 -17.32 -7.80 23.59
N PHE A 196 -16.17 -8.34 24.00
CA PHE A 196 -14.93 -8.29 23.23
C PHE A 196 -15.09 -8.96 21.87
N LEU A 197 -15.58 -10.20 21.85
CA LEU A 197 -15.74 -10.99 20.63
C LEU A 197 -16.74 -10.33 19.68
N THR A 198 -17.85 -9.79 20.20
CA THR A 198 -18.82 -9.03 19.38
C THR A 198 -18.17 -7.82 18.73
N ALA A 199 -17.44 -7.01 19.50
CA ALA A 199 -16.76 -5.83 19.00
C ALA A 199 -15.71 -6.21 17.95
N PHE A 200 -14.91 -7.24 18.24
CA PHE A 200 -13.89 -7.76 17.35
C PHE A 200 -14.46 -8.21 16.01
N CYS A 201 -15.54 -9.01 16.01
CA CYS A 201 -16.21 -9.45 14.80
C CYS A 201 -16.71 -8.27 13.96
N LEU A 202 -17.34 -7.29 14.61
CA LEU A 202 -17.84 -6.11 13.93
C LEU A 202 -16.70 -5.32 13.28
N PHE A 203 -15.60 -5.09 14.01
CA PHE A 203 -14.41 -4.41 13.47
C PHE A 203 -13.77 -5.20 12.34
N HIS A 204 -13.68 -6.53 12.45
CA HIS A 204 -13.15 -7.40 11.41
C HIS A 204 -13.95 -7.31 10.12
N PHE A 205 -15.27 -7.47 10.18
CA PHE A 205 -16.12 -7.41 8.98
C PHE A 205 -16.19 -6.01 8.37
N ILE A 206 -16.17 -4.94 9.19
CA ILE A 206 -16.06 -3.57 8.68
C ILE A 206 -14.71 -3.34 8.00
N GLY A 207 -13.61 -3.78 8.63
CA GLY A 207 -12.27 -3.71 8.05
C GLY A 207 -12.16 -4.47 6.73
N PHE A 208 -12.72 -5.68 6.70
CA PHE A 208 -12.81 -6.51 5.49
C PHE A 208 -13.59 -5.82 4.37
N TYR A 209 -14.74 -5.20 4.69
CA TYR A 209 -15.51 -4.42 3.73
C TYR A 209 -14.69 -3.24 3.17
N ILE A 210 -14.04 -2.47 4.05
CA ILE A 210 -13.21 -1.32 3.65
C ILE A 210 -12.05 -1.79 2.75
N LEU A 211 -11.38 -2.89 3.11
CA LEU A 211 -10.28 -3.46 2.34
C LEU A 211 -10.73 -3.76 0.89
N ILE A 212 -11.82 -4.52 0.73
CA ILE A 212 -12.29 -4.98 -0.59
C ILE A 212 -12.89 -3.86 -1.41
N PHE A 213 -13.74 -3.02 -0.83
CA PHE A 213 -14.59 -2.09 -1.58
C PHE A 213 -14.03 -0.67 -1.64
N LYS A 214 -13.05 -0.31 -0.79
CA LYS A 214 -12.44 1.03 -0.79
C LYS A 214 -10.95 0.97 -1.10
N LEU A 215 -10.17 0.24 -0.32
CA LEU A 215 -8.71 0.26 -0.44
C LEU A 215 -8.23 -0.46 -1.70
N LYS A 216 -8.72 -1.66 -2.00
CA LYS A 216 -8.28 -2.42 -3.19
C LYS A 216 -8.57 -1.67 -4.51
N PRO A 217 -9.77 -1.08 -4.74
CA PRO A 217 -10.00 -0.25 -5.92
C PRO A 217 -9.11 1.00 -5.96
N ALA A 218 -8.90 1.66 -4.82
CA ALA A 218 -8.04 2.84 -4.74
C ALA A 218 -6.57 2.50 -5.06
N LEU A 219 -6.06 1.36 -4.56
CA LEU A 219 -4.73 0.84 -4.89
C LEU A 219 -4.60 0.54 -6.38
N LYS A 220 -5.57 -0.17 -6.97
CA LYS A 220 -5.56 -0.47 -8.42
C LYS A 220 -5.56 0.80 -9.26
N SER A 221 -6.43 1.75 -8.92
CA SER A 221 -6.48 3.05 -9.59
C SER A 221 -5.17 3.81 -9.47
N GLU A 222 -4.52 3.77 -8.30
CA GLU A 222 -3.24 4.43 -8.09
C GLU A 222 -2.12 3.77 -8.87
N ILE A 223 -2.04 2.43 -8.89
CA ILE A 223 -1.08 1.69 -9.70
C ILE A 223 -1.23 2.07 -11.18
N SER A 224 -2.45 2.02 -11.73
CA SER A 224 -2.68 2.38 -13.13
C SER A 224 -2.40 3.85 -13.41
N ARG A 225 -2.67 4.75 -12.46
CA ARG A 225 -2.35 6.18 -12.58
C ARG A 225 -0.84 6.40 -12.65
N THR A 226 -0.10 5.73 -11.78
CA THR A 226 1.37 5.74 -11.75
C THR A 226 1.92 5.17 -13.06
N GLU A 227 1.42 4.03 -13.52
CA GLU A 227 1.81 3.45 -14.81
C GLU A 227 1.56 4.41 -15.98
N ASN A 228 0.37 5.00 -16.07
CA ASN A 228 0.02 5.92 -17.16
C ASN A 228 0.80 7.25 -17.11
N LYS A 229 0.97 7.84 -15.92
CA LYS A 229 1.72 9.08 -15.74
C LYS A 229 3.16 8.94 -16.24
N TYR A 230 3.70 7.73 -16.15
CA TYR A 230 5.11 7.45 -16.41
C TYR A 230 5.33 6.52 -17.63
N GLN A 231 4.32 6.39 -18.50
CA GLN A 231 4.45 5.73 -19.83
C GLN A 231 4.79 6.72 -20.96
N PHE A 232 4.65 8.02 -20.75
CA PHE A 232 4.89 9.08 -21.73
C PHE A 232 6.17 9.88 -21.47
N VAL A 233 7.14 9.28 -20.79
CA VAL A 233 8.48 9.83 -20.58
C VAL A 233 9.49 8.87 -21.20
#